data_AF-A0A5U8J8P9-F1
#
_entry.id   AF-A0A5U8J8P9-F1
#
_cell.length_a   1.000
_cell.length_b   1.000
_cell.length_c   1.000
_cell.angle_alpha   90.00
_cell.angle_beta   90.00
_cell.angle_gamma   90.00
#
_symmetry.space_group_name_H-M   'P 1'
#
loop_
_entity.id
_entity.type
_entity.pdbx_description
1 polymer ?
#
loop_
_entity_poly.entity_id
_entity_poly.type
_entity_poly.pdbx_seq_one_letter_code
_entity_poly.pdbx_strand_id
1 'polypeptide(L)'
;MKNNNISYRAEIVEKGNTDFIFLYGCAGGVNELIHTQPVTPECEEQLDNRLNQLPREAALAVVSAMQKRREQNMVIIRLAKEIHRNR
;
A
#
# COMPACT_ATOMS: atom_id res chain seq x y z
N MET A 1 -30.10 8.49 -8.29
CA MET A 1 -28.94 7.56 -8.25
C MET A 1 -28.31 7.68 -6.87
N LYS A 2 -28.23 6.61 -6.08
CA LYS A 2 -27.55 6.66 -4.77
C LYS A 2 -26.05 6.79 -5.03
N ASN A 3 -25.47 7.95 -4.73
CA ASN A 3 -24.02 8.05 -4.56
C ASN A 3 -23.66 7.21 -3.34
N ASN A 4 -23.32 5.95 -3.55
CA ASN A 4 -22.57 5.21 -2.55
C ASN A 4 -21.18 5.85 -2.54
N ASN A 5 -20.98 6.83 -1.66
CA ASN A 5 -19.67 7.43 -1.39
C ASN A 5 -18.77 6.35 -0.76
N ILE A 6 -18.28 5.44 -1.59
CA ILE A 6 -17.27 4.46 -1.20
C ILE A 6 -15.93 5.20 -1.26
N SER A 7 -15.33 5.45 -0.11
CA SER A 7 -13.93 5.86 -0.06
C SER A 7 -13.04 4.62 0.02
N TYR A 8 -11.78 4.78 -0.37
CA TYR A 8 -10.82 3.68 -0.34
C TYR A 8 -9.61 4.07 0.51
N ARG A 9 -9.10 3.10 1.25
CA ARG A 9 -7.89 3.24 2.05
C ARG A 9 -7.00 2.03 1.79
N ALA A 10 -5.73 2.27 1.50
CA ALA A 10 -4.74 1.22 1.48
C ALA A 10 -3.70 1.44 2.58
N GLU A 11 -3.17 0.35 3.12
CA GLU A 11 -2.05 0.36 4.05
C GLU A 11 -1.10 -0.81 3.76
N ILE A 12 0.16 -0.63 4.13
CA ILE A 12 1.17 -1.68 4.04
C ILE A 12 1.49 -2.13 5.46
N VAL A 13 1.27 -3.41 5.70
CA VAL A 13 1.48 -4.05 7.01
C VAL A 13 2.60 -5.05 6.86
N GLU A 14 3.65 -4.87 7.65
CA GLU A 14 4.76 -5.82 7.77
C GLU A 14 4.30 -7.03 8.60
N LYS A 15 4.40 -8.22 8.03
CA LYS A 15 4.13 -9.49 8.73
C LYS A 15 5.32 -10.43 8.56
N GLY A 16 6.14 -10.52 9.61
CA GLY A 16 7.40 -11.27 9.55
C GLY A 16 8.36 -10.60 8.58
N ASN A 17 8.82 -11.33 7.57
CA ASN A 17 9.78 -10.83 6.58
C ASN A 17 9.10 -10.35 5.27
N THR A 18 7.78 -10.13 5.30
CA THR A 18 7.02 -9.79 4.10
C THR A 18 6.04 -8.67 4.39
N ASP A 19 6.10 -7.64 3.56
CA ASP A 19 5.12 -6.55 3.55
C ASP A 19 3.85 -7.00 2.81
N PHE A 20 2.68 -6.60 3.30
CA PHE A 20 1.39 -6.89 2.67
C PHE A 20 0.62 -5.61 2.43
N ILE A 21 0.06 -5.45 1.24
CA ILE A 21 -0.93 -4.41 0.96
C ILE A 21 -2.28 -4.90 1.48
N PHE A 22 -2.96 -4.05 2.23
CA PHE A 22 -4.36 -4.19 2.61
C PHE A 22 -5.13 -3.03 2.00
N LEU A 23 -6.14 -3.32 1.17
CA LEU A 23 -7.02 -2.32 0.58
C LEU A 23 -8.42 -2.50 1.15
N TYR A 24 -8.94 -1.42 1.73
CA TYR A 24 -10.26 -1.34 2.32
C TYR A 24 -11.18 -0.47 1.47
N GLY A 25 -12.41 -0.92 1.29
CA GLY A 25 -13.54 -0.09 0.86
C GLY A 25 -14.28 0.43 2.10
N CYS A 26 -14.62 1.70 2.11
CA CYS A 26 -15.29 2.38 3.21
C CYS A 26 -16.67 2.82 2.74
N ALA A 27 -17.72 2.09 3.13
CA ALA A 27 -19.10 2.42 2.79
C ALA A 27 -19.90 2.65 4.09
N GLY A 28 -20.49 3.83 4.24
CA GLY A 28 -21.36 4.14 5.39
C GLY A 28 -20.68 4.04 6.76
N GLY A 29 -19.36 4.27 6.83
CA GLY A 29 -18.58 4.21 8.08
C GLY A 29 -18.02 2.83 8.43
N VAL A 30 -18.28 1.80 7.61
CA VAL A 30 -17.71 0.46 7.77
C VAL A 30 -16.53 0.29 6.82
N ASN A 31 -15.39 -0.15 7.36
CA ASN A 31 -14.22 -0.53 6.57
C ASN A 31 -14.29 -2.03 6.26
N GLU A 32 -14.39 -2.38 4.99
CA GLU A 32 -14.37 -3.76 4.52
C GLU A 32 -13.06 -4.03 3.78
N LEU A 33 -12.36 -5.11 4.16
CA LEU A 33 -11.16 -5.53 3.45
C LEU A 33 -11.57 -6.14 2.10
N ILE A 34 -11.24 -5.46 1.01
CA ILE A 34 -11.63 -5.88 -0.34
C ILE A 34 -10.47 -6.52 -1.11
N HIS A 35 -9.22 -6.27 -0.72
CA HIS A 35 -8.07 -6.91 -1.34
C HIS A 35 -6.88 -6.97 -0.37
N THR A 36 -6.12 -8.07 -0.45
CA THR A 36 -4.83 -8.20 0.21
C THR A 36 -3.86 -8.98 -0.65
N GLN A 37 -2.60 -8.57 -0.64
CA GLN A 37 -1.53 -9.29 -1.34
C GLN A 37 -0.17 -9.00 -0.70
N PRO A 38 0.79 -9.91 -0.82
CA PRO A 38 2.17 -9.63 -0.43
C PRO A 38 2.83 -8.66 -1.42
N VAL A 39 3.83 -7.94 -0.93
CA VAL A 39 4.72 -7.05 -1.69
C VAL A 39 6.03 -7.79 -1.91
N THR A 40 6.00 -8.77 -2.80
CA THR A 40 7.21 -9.42 -3.34
C THR A 40 7.42 -8.98 -4.79
N PRO A 41 8.64 -9.06 -5.34
CA PRO A 41 8.90 -8.68 -6.73
C PRO A 41 7.95 -9.33 -7.74
N GLU A 42 7.62 -10.61 -7.53
CA GLU A 42 6.70 -11.37 -8.40
C GLU A 42 5.25 -10.87 -8.28
N CYS A 43 4.88 -10.36 -7.11
CA CYS A 43 3.54 -9.87 -6.82
C CYS A 43 3.37 -8.39 -7.18
N GLU A 44 4.45 -7.61 -7.28
CA GLU A 44 4.41 -6.23 -7.77
C GLU A 44 4.04 -6.17 -9.27
N GLU A 45 4.56 -7.06 -10.11
CA GLU A 45 4.16 -7.12 -11.53
C GLU A 45 2.67 -7.49 -11.69
N GLN A 46 2.16 -8.39 -10.84
CA GLN A 46 0.75 -8.74 -10.82
C GLN A 46 -0.13 -7.62 -10.23
N LEU A 47 0.42 -6.81 -9.33
CA LEU A 47 -0.27 -5.68 -8.73
C LEU A 47 -0.68 -4.67 -9.80
N ASP A 48 0.23 -4.33 -10.72
CA ASP A 48 -0.05 -3.35 -11.79
C ASP A 48 -1.23 -3.79 -12.66
N ASN A 49 -1.29 -5.07 -13.00
CA ASN A 49 -2.43 -5.64 -13.75
C ASN A 49 -3.73 -5.57 -12.96
N ARG A 50 -3.71 -5.79 -11.64
CA ARG A 50 -4.89 -5.70 -10.77
C ARG A 50 -5.32 -4.26 -10.53
N LEU A 51 -4.38 -3.32 -10.40
CA LEU A 51 -4.67 -1.89 -10.23
C LEU A 51 -5.49 -1.35 -11.41
N ASN A 52 -5.23 -1.84 -12.62
CA ASN A 52 -6.00 -1.49 -13.82
C ASN A 52 -7.46 -1.98 -13.78
N GLN A 53 -7.79 -2.95 -12.93
CA GLN A 53 -9.14 -3.49 -12.76
C GLN A 53 -9.89 -2.84 -11.60
N LEU A 54 -9.22 -2.02 -10.79
CA LEU A 54 -9.82 -1.35 -9.64
C LEU A 54 -10.41 0.02 -10.02
N PRO A 55 -11.40 0.51 -9.25
CA PRO A 55 -11.80 1.91 -9.31
C PRO A 55 -10.59 2.83 -9.11
N ARG A 56 -10.58 3.97 -9.80
CA ARG A 56 -9.43 4.89 -9.83
C ARG A 56 -8.99 5.30 -8.42
N GLU A 57 -9.94 5.59 -7.55
CA GLU A 57 -9.71 6.01 -6.17
C GLU A 57 -9.04 4.90 -5.35
N ALA A 58 -9.44 3.65 -5.58
CA ALA A 58 -8.83 2.48 -4.95
C ALA A 58 -7.38 2.27 -5.42
N ALA A 59 -7.14 2.38 -6.72
CA ALA A 59 -5.81 2.29 -7.29
C ALA A 59 -4.88 3.40 -6.75
N LEU A 60 -5.37 4.64 -6.67
CA LEU A 60 -4.64 5.77 -6.10
C LEU A 60 -4.29 5.55 -4.63
N ALA A 61 -5.21 4.98 -3.84
CA ALA A 61 -4.94 4.67 -2.44
C ALA A 61 -3.77 3.67 -2.30
N VAL A 62 -3.76 2.61 -3.12
CA VAL A 62 -2.67 1.61 -3.12
C VAL A 62 -1.34 2.23 -3.53
N VAL A 63 -1.32 3.00 -4.63
CA VAL A 63 -0.10 3.66 -5.11
C VAL A 63 0.46 4.63 -4.05
N SER A 64 -0.41 5.41 -3.41
CA SER A 64 -0.01 6.33 -2.34
C SER A 64 0.60 5.59 -1.14
N ALA A 65 0.02 4.46 -0.72
CA ALA A 65 0.56 3.63 0.35
C ALA A 65 1.96 3.08 0.00
N MET A 66 2.13 2.58 -1.23
CA MET A 66 3.41 2.08 -1.75
C MET A 66 4.48 3.17 -1.81
N GLN A 67 4.14 4.36 -2.29
CA GLN A 67 5.05 5.51 -2.31
C GLN A 67 5.51 5.89 -0.91
N LYS A 68 4.58 6.01 0.03
CA LYS A 68 4.89 6.34 1.43
C LYS A 68 5.83 5.33 2.07
N ARG A 69 5.66 4.02 1.81
CA ARG A 69 6.55 2.98 2.30
C ARG A 69 7.95 3.07 1.67
N ARG A 70 8.05 3.33 0.36
CA ARG A 70 9.35 3.54 -0.31
C ARG A 70 10.10 4.74 0.28
N GLU A 71 9.40 5.84 0.53
CA GLU A 71 9.98 7.03 1.17
C GLU A 71 10.50 6.71 2.59
N GLN A 72 9.72 6.01 3.40
CA GLN A 72 10.14 5.56 4.72
C GLN A 72 11.40 4.69 4.66
N ASN A 73 11.45 3.74 3.73
CA ASN A 73 12.61 2.86 3.55
C ASN A 73 13.85 3.65 3.13
N MET A 74 13.72 4.64 2.25
CA MET A 74 14.85 5.51 1.87
C MET A 74 15.41 6.29 3.06
N VAL A 75 14.54 6.82 3.92
CA VAL A 75 14.95 7.54 5.14
C VAL A 75 15.72 6.62 6.09
N ILE A 76 15.22 5.41 6.31
CA ILE A 76 15.88 4.40 7.17
C ILE A 76 17.27 4.04 6.61
N ILE A 77 17.37 3.77 5.30
CA ILE A 77 18.63 3.45 4.64
C ILE A 77 19.64 4.59 4.79
N ARG A 78 19.18 5.84 4.62
CA ARG A 78 20.04 7.02 4.77
C ARG A 78 20.58 7.14 6.20
N LEU A 79 19.71 7.01 7.20
CA LEU A 79 20.10 7.04 8.61
C LEU A 79 21.10 5.91 8.95
N ALA A 80 20.85 4.70 8.45
CA ALA A 80 21.76 3.56 8.67
C ALA A 80 23.16 3.83 8.09
N LYS A 81 23.24 4.43 6.89
CA LYS A 81 24.52 4.84 6.28
C LYS A 81 25.25 5.91 7.08
N GLU A 82 24.53 6.89 7.62
CA GLU A 82 25.11 7.95 8.46
C GLU A 82 25.67 7.38 9.77
N ILE A 83 24.93 6.48 10.43
CA ILE A 83 25.40 5.79 11.66
C ILE A 83 26.66 4.96 11.37
N HIS A 84 26.70 4.24 10.25
CA HIS A 84 27.86 3.42 9.88
C HIS A 84 29.11 4.25 9.60
N ARG A 85 28.99 5.41 8.96
CA ARG A 85 30.13 6.31 8.67
C ARG A 85 30.70 6.99 9.90
N ASN A 86 29.92 7.11 10.98
CA ASN A 86 30.33 7.76 12.23
C ASN A 86 30.85 6.75 13.28
N ARG A 87 31.01 5.48 12.92
CA ARG A 87 31.67 4.44 13.73
C ARG A 87 33.05 4.13 13.16
#